data_AF-A0AA46KH65-F1
#
_entry.id   AF-A0AA46KH65-F1
#
_cell.length_a   1.000
_cell.length_b   1.000
_cell.length_c   1.000
_cell.angle_alpha   90.00
_cell.angle_beta   90.00
_cell.angle_gamma   90.00
#
_symmetry.space_group_name_H-M   'P 1'
#
loop_
_entity.id
_entity.type
_entity.pdbx_description
1 polymer ?
#
loop_
_entity_poly.entity_id
_entity_poly.type
_entity_poly.pdbx_seq_one_letter_code
_entity_poly.pdbx_strand_id
1 'polypeptide(L)'
;MESSFAVLIDKQATESALQQIVNETERVAAVISNIRHWAGRSQPNNVQLDIATTYEQCILLLGEKALSTGFWLASDYQSLQLPSLVLDQLLMNSMLNAEQQGATQIMLRCQAKDYNGKSYLVLHVTGDAGGFDEAQLLDYKPLAGNQQLVEGQSQQSLTNKYATKSTKENGLGLGLMICQRLCKSLGGMM
;
A
#
# COMPACT_ATOMS: atom_id res chain seq x y z
N MET A 1 12.76 30.68 -38.03
CA MET A 1 12.55 29.22 -37.85
C MET A 1 12.70 28.80 -36.38
N GLU A 2 13.37 29.59 -35.53
CA GLU A 2 13.52 29.30 -34.08
C GLU A 2 12.26 29.58 -33.23
N SER A 3 11.37 30.51 -33.62
CA SER A 3 10.20 30.83 -32.80
C SER A 3 9.10 29.76 -32.79
N SER A 4 9.11 28.82 -33.74
CA SER A 4 8.14 27.72 -33.82
C SER A 4 8.46 26.61 -32.80
N PHE A 5 9.73 26.38 -32.52
CA PHE A 5 10.20 25.34 -31.60
C PHE A 5 9.95 25.69 -30.13
N ALA A 6 10.14 26.95 -29.74
CA ALA A 6 9.89 27.42 -28.37
C ALA A 6 8.40 27.33 -27.98
N VAL A 7 7.50 27.63 -28.92
CA VAL A 7 6.04 27.53 -28.73
C VAL A 7 5.57 26.07 -28.61
N LEU A 8 6.22 25.14 -29.30
CA LEU A 8 5.93 23.70 -29.21
C LEU A 8 6.34 23.10 -27.86
N ILE A 9 7.49 23.52 -27.30
CA ILE A 9 7.96 23.07 -25.98
C ILE A 9 7.01 23.57 -24.87
N ASP A 10 6.56 24.82 -24.97
CA ASP A 10 5.60 25.42 -24.02
C ASP A 10 4.24 24.71 -24.06
N LYS A 11 3.77 24.35 -25.27
CA LYS A 11 2.53 23.58 -25.45
C LYS A 11 2.63 22.18 -24.84
N GLN A 12 3.73 21.46 -25.07
CA GLN A 12 3.92 20.10 -24.55
C GLN A 12 4.08 20.08 -23.02
N ALA A 13 4.78 21.07 -22.46
CA ALA A 13 4.88 21.23 -21.00
C ALA A 13 3.52 21.57 -20.38
N THR A 14 2.74 22.43 -21.05
CA THR A 14 1.37 22.79 -20.63
C THR A 14 0.42 21.60 -20.68
N GLU A 15 0.45 20.80 -21.75
CA GLU A 15 -0.35 19.57 -21.89
C GLU A 15 0.02 18.54 -20.81
N SER A 16 1.33 18.38 -20.53
CA SER A 16 1.80 17.48 -19.46
C SER A 16 1.34 17.93 -18.07
N ALA A 17 1.43 19.24 -17.78
CA ALA A 17 0.96 19.81 -16.51
C ALA A 17 -0.57 19.66 -16.35
N LEU A 18 -1.34 19.88 -17.42
CA LEU A 18 -2.79 19.66 -17.44
C LEU A 18 -3.14 18.19 -17.20
N GLN A 19 -2.45 17.26 -17.85
CA GLN A 19 -2.68 15.82 -17.63
C GLN A 19 -2.36 15.41 -16.19
N GLN A 20 -1.28 15.96 -15.61
CA GLN A 20 -0.97 15.72 -14.19
C GLN A 20 -2.06 16.26 -13.26
N ILE A 21 -2.59 17.45 -13.52
CA ILE A 21 -3.69 18.04 -12.75
C ILE A 21 -4.96 17.18 -12.85
N VAL A 22 -5.31 16.70 -14.06
CA VAL A 22 -6.46 15.81 -14.26
C VAL A 22 -6.27 14.51 -13.48
N ASN A 23 -5.13 13.85 -13.62
CA ASN A 23 -4.82 12.60 -12.93
C ASN A 23 -4.84 12.78 -11.40
N GLU A 24 -4.30 13.90 -10.89
CA GLU A 24 -4.34 14.25 -9.46
C GLU A 24 -5.76 14.52 -8.99
N THR A 25 -6.58 15.22 -9.79
CA THR A 25 -7.96 15.53 -9.46
C THR A 25 -8.83 14.28 -9.42
N GLU A 26 -8.66 13.37 -10.37
CA GLU A 26 -9.35 12.06 -10.40
C GLU A 26 -8.92 11.20 -9.21
N ARG A 27 -7.62 11.19 -8.88
CA ARG A 27 -7.11 10.46 -7.72
C ARG A 27 -7.63 11.04 -6.40
N VAL A 28 -7.68 12.36 -6.27
CA VAL A 28 -8.25 13.05 -5.09
C VAL A 28 -9.76 12.80 -5.02
N ALA A 29 -10.48 12.80 -6.15
CA ALA A 29 -11.89 12.47 -6.20
C ALA A 29 -12.15 11.02 -5.78
N ALA A 30 -11.31 10.07 -6.19
CA ALA A 30 -11.37 8.68 -5.75
C ALA A 30 -11.10 8.55 -4.25
N VAL A 31 -10.07 9.23 -3.72
CA VAL A 31 -9.77 9.25 -2.28
C VAL A 31 -10.88 9.91 -1.47
N ILE A 32 -11.45 11.04 -1.92
CA ILE A 32 -12.57 11.72 -1.26
C ILE A 32 -13.85 10.90 -1.35
N SER A 33 -14.10 10.22 -2.47
CA SER A 33 -15.22 9.30 -2.62
C SER A 33 -15.09 8.16 -1.60
N ASN A 34 -13.90 7.59 -1.47
CA ASN A 34 -13.61 6.55 -0.49
C ASN A 34 -13.75 7.09 0.95
N ILE A 35 -13.23 8.28 1.26
CA ILE A 35 -13.39 8.94 2.58
C ILE A 35 -14.84 9.26 2.90
N ARG A 36 -15.63 9.78 1.95
CA ARG A 36 -17.07 10.04 2.14
C ARG A 36 -17.86 8.76 2.29
N HIS A 37 -17.47 7.70 1.58
CA HIS A 37 -18.00 6.37 1.79
C HIS A 37 -17.72 5.88 3.23
N TRP A 38 -16.54 6.18 3.80
CA TRP A 38 -16.16 5.85 5.18
C TRP A 38 -16.84 6.73 6.24
N ALA A 39 -17.00 8.04 6.00
CA ALA A 39 -17.57 8.98 6.97
C ALA A 39 -19.11 8.86 7.10
N GLY A 40 -19.78 8.30 6.07
CA GLY A 40 -21.24 8.22 6.00
C GLY A 40 -21.86 6.91 6.46
N ARG A 41 -21.08 5.86 6.76
CA ARG A 41 -21.64 4.56 7.16
C ARG A 41 -20.87 3.95 8.32
N SER A 42 -21.51 3.96 9.49
CA SER A 42 -21.27 2.93 10.51
C SER A 42 -21.49 1.57 9.88
N GLN A 43 -20.44 0.81 9.56
CA GLN A 43 -20.57 -0.62 9.28
C GLN A 43 -19.50 -1.41 10.03
N PRO A 44 -19.75 -1.75 11.31
CA PRO A 44 -18.95 -2.72 12.05
C PRO A 44 -19.31 -4.17 11.67
N ASN A 45 -19.99 -4.41 10.54
CA ASN A 45 -20.30 -5.76 10.10
C ASN A 45 -19.19 -6.22 9.16
N ASN A 46 -18.39 -7.16 9.65
CA ASN A 46 -17.49 -7.93 8.81
C ASN A 46 -18.30 -8.61 7.71
N VAL A 47 -17.76 -8.59 6.50
CA VAL A 47 -18.27 -9.31 5.34
C VAL A 47 -17.30 -10.43 5.00
N GLN A 48 -17.83 -11.50 4.42
CA GLN A 48 -17.00 -12.57 3.89
C GLN A 48 -16.38 -12.10 2.56
N LEU A 49 -15.06 -11.99 2.53
CA LEU A 49 -14.28 -11.59 1.37
C LEU A 49 -13.54 -12.83 0.83
N ASP A 50 -13.70 -13.15 -0.44
CA ASP A 50 -12.91 -14.20 -1.10
C ASP A 50 -11.53 -13.66 -1.49
N ILE A 51 -10.47 -14.29 -0.99
CA ILE A 51 -9.10 -13.78 -1.13
C ILE A 51 -8.65 -13.77 -2.58
N ALA A 52 -8.96 -14.83 -3.33
CA ALA A 52 -8.56 -14.97 -4.72
C ALA A 52 -9.27 -13.93 -5.59
N THR A 53 -10.58 -13.78 -5.39
CA THR A 53 -11.41 -12.81 -6.11
C THR A 53 -10.95 -11.38 -5.85
N THR A 54 -10.71 -11.00 -4.59
CA THR A 54 -10.23 -9.65 -4.26
C THR A 54 -8.81 -9.42 -4.80
N TYR A 55 -7.94 -10.43 -4.77
CA TYR A 55 -6.59 -10.34 -5.33
C TYR A 55 -6.62 -10.11 -6.85
N GLU A 56 -7.41 -10.89 -7.58
CA GLU A 56 -7.61 -10.75 -9.03
C GLU A 56 -8.20 -9.38 -9.39
N GLN A 57 -9.18 -8.90 -8.61
CA GLN A 57 -9.74 -7.55 -8.79
C GLN A 57 -8.69 -6.47 -8.62
N CYS A 58 -7.81 -6.59 -7.62
CA CYS A 58 -6.71 -5.64 -7.45
C CYS A 58 -5.74 -5.65 -8.64
N ILE A 59 -5.44 -6.83 -9.20
CA ILE A 59 -4.62 -6.95 -10.42
C ILE A 59 -5.28 -6.23 -11.59
N LEU A 60 -6.59 -6.42 -11.79
CA LEU A 60 -7.34 -5.72 -12.85
C LEU A 60 -7.31 -4.21 -12.66
N LEU A 61 -7.41 -3.72 -11.42
CA LEU A 61 -7.37 -2.30 -11.08
C LEU A 61 -5.98 -1.66 -11.27
N LEU A 62 -4.90 -2.45 -11.31
CA LEU A 62 -3.57 -1.94 -11.69
C LEU A 62 -3.50 -1.58 -13.19
N GLY A 63 -4.40 -2.13 -14.02
CA GLY A 63 -4.49 -1.80 -15.44
C GLY A 63 -3.20 -2.08 -16.20
N GLU A 64 -2.73 -1.11 -16.98
CA GLU A 64 -1.51 -1.24 -17.80
C GLU A 64 -0.26 -1.60 -16.98
N LYS A 65 -0.21 -1.20 -15.70
CA LYS A 65 0.91 -1.50 -14.79
C LYS A 65 1.07 -2.99 -14.49
N ALA A 66 0.01 -3.78 -14.66
CA ALA A 66 0.05 -5.23 -14.47
C ALA A 66 0.70 -5.96 -15.65
N LEU A 67 0.82 -5.34 -16.84
CA LEU A 67 1.24 -6.02 -18.06
C LEU A 67 2.68 -6.56 -18.00
N SER A 68 3.57 -5.89 -17.27
CA SER A 68 4.97 -6.28 -17.09
C SER A 68 5.24 -6.99 -15.77
N THR A 69 4.19 -7.34 -15.01
CA THR A 69 4.31 -7.88 -13.65
C THR A 69 3.67 -9.26 -13.59
N GLY A 70 4.41 -10.27 -13.14
CA GLY A 70 3.84 -11.58 -12.83
C GLY A 70 3.21 -11.58 -11.43
N PHE A 71 2.06 -12.24 -11.31
CA PHE A 71 1.30 -12.31 -10.07
C PHE A 71 1.07 -13.74 -9.64
N TRP A 72 1.30 -14.03 -8.36
CA TRP A 72 1.05 -15.34 -7.79
C TRP A 72 0.28 -15.26 -6.48
N LEU A 73 -0.57 -16.25 -6.25
CA LEU A 73 -1.36 -16.39 -5.04
C LEU A 73 -1.12 -17.78 -4.45
N ALA A 74 -0.80 -17.82 -3.16
CA ALA A 74 -0.80 -19.03 -2.36
C ALA A 74 -1.59 -18.77 -1.08
N SER A 75 -2.66 -19.52 -0.82
CA SER A 75 -3.52 -19.27 0.34
C SER A 75 -3.95 -20.56 1.01
N ASP A 76 -3.81 -20.62 2.33
CA ASP A 76 -4.38 -21.73 3.14
C ASP A 76 -5.87 -21.53 3.41
N TYR A 77 -6.39 -20.34 3.07
CA TYR A 77 -7.76 -19.93 3.35
C TYR A 77 -8.43 -19.45 2.06
N GLN A 78 -9.72 -19.72 1.92
CA GLN A 78 -10.48 -19.20 0.78
C GLN A 78 -10.99 -17.77 1.04
N SER A 79 -11.45 -17.49 2.27
CA SER A 79 -12.13 -16.24 2.59
C SER A 79 -11.81 -15.69 3.97
N LEU A 80 -12.00 -14.38 4.13
CA LEU A 80 -11.75 -13.61 5.36
C LEU A 80 -13.02 -12.91 5.84
N GLN A 81 -13.15 -12.75 7.15
CA GLN A 81 -14.17 -11.91 7.76
C GLN A 81 -13.55 -10.59 8.16
N LEU A 82 -13.71 -9.56 7.31
CA LEU A 82 -13.15 -8.23 7.51
C LEU A 82 -14.21 -7.17 7.20
N PRO A 83 -14.06 -5.94 7.73
CA PRO A 83 -14.86 -4.83 7.23
C PRO A 83 -14.67 -4.69 5.71
N SER A 84 -15.75 -4.31 5.02
CA SER A 84 -15.75 -4.17 3.57
C SER A 84 -14.59 -3.26 3.11
N LEU A 85 -13.98 -3.61 1.97
CA LEU A 85 -12.90 -2.87 1.31
C LEU A 85 -11.54 -2.85 2.03
N VAL A 86 -11.41 -3.42 3.24
CA VAL A 86 -10.12 -3.42 3.94
C VAL A 86 -9.09 -4.25 3.19
N LEU A 87 -9.48 -5.43 2.71
CA LEU A 87 -8.57 -6.30 1.95
C LEU A 87 -8.11 -5.62 0.66
N ASP A 88 -9.03 -5.02 -0.10
CA ASP A 88 -8.74 -4.24 -1.31
C ASP A 88 -7.72 -3.13 -1.04
N GLN A 89 -7.92 -2.38 0.05
CA GLN A 89 -7.06 -1.27 0.40
C GLN A 89 -5.66 -1.71 0.82
N LEU A 90 -5.55 -2.83 1.54
CA LEU A 90 -4.26 -3.42 1.92
C LEU A 90 -3.51 -3.92 0.69
N LEU A 91 -4.19 -4.65 -0.20
CA LEU A 91 -3.60 -5.21 -1.41
C LEU A 91 -3.18 -4.13 -2.40
N MET A 92 -4.07 -3.21 -2.78
CA MET A 92 -3.77 -2.16 -3.75
C MET A 92 -2.61 -1.28 -3.30
N ASN A 93 -2.58 -0.86 -2.03
CA ASN A 93 -1.48 -0.03 -1.53
C ASN A 93 -0.14 -0.76 -1.56
N SER A 94 -0.14 -2.06 -1.24
CA SER A 94 1.08 -2.87 -1.20
C SER A 94 1.58 -3.18 -2.61
N MET A 95 0.67 -3.55 -3.52
CA MET A 95 1.00 -3.83 -4.92
C MET A 95 1.49 -2.60 -5.66
N LEU A 96 0.82 -1.45 -5.50
CA LEU A 96 1.27 -0.19 -6.10
C LEU A 96 2.63 0.24 -5.55
N ASN A 97 2.91 -0.03 -4.28
CA ASN A 97 4.22 0.25 -3.68
C ASN A 97 5.31 -0.65 -4.27
N ALA A 98 5.03 -1.94 -4.49
CA ALA A 98 5.95 -2.86 -5.15
C ALA A 98 6.18 -2.46 -6.62
N GLU A 99 5.12 -2.17 -7.36
CA GLU A 99 5.17 -1.72 -8.76
C GLU A 99 5.98 -0.42 -8.92
N GLN A 100 5.78 0.57 -8.04
CA GLN A 100 6.54 1.83 -8.07
C GLN A 100 8.04 1.65 -7.82
N GLN A 101 8.43 0.59 -7.11
CA GLN A 101 9.84 0.24 -6.90
C GLN A 101 10.40 -0.58 -8.09
N GLY A 102 9.58 -0.90 -9.08
CA GLY A 102 9.98 -1.67 -10.26
C GLY A 102 9.87 -3.18 -10.05
N ALA A 103 8.97 -3.66 -9.18
CA ALA A 103 8.73 -5.09 -9.04
C ALA A 103 8.27 -5.67 -10.39
N THR A 104 8.89 -6.75 -10.82
CA THR A 104 8.44 -7.54 -11.97
C THR A 104 7.62 -8.75 -11.53
N GLN A 105 7.64 -9.06 -10.23
CA GLN A 105 6.96 -10.19 -9.65
C GLN A 105 6.35 -9.83 -8.29
N ILE A 106 5.06 -10.13 -8.10
CA ILE A 106 4.33 -9.89 -6.85
C ILE A 106 3.63 -11.18 -6.40
N MET A 107 3.93 -11.62 -5.18
CA MET A 107 3.30 -12.78 -4.55
C MET A 107 2.42 -12.34 -3.37
N LEU A 108 1.18 -12.84 -3.32
CA LEU A 108 0.35 -12.84 -2.12
C LEU A 108 0.37 -14.23 -1.48
N ARG A 109 0.81 -14.30 -0.22
CA ARG A 109 0.71 -15.49 0.62
C ARG A 109 -0.18 -15.23 1.83
N CYS A 110 -1.25 -16.01 1.99
CA CYS A 110 -2.11 -15.98 3.18
C CYS A 110 -1.98 -17.28 3.97
N GLN A 111 -1.59 -17.19 5.24
CA GLN A 111 -1.36 -18.34 6.12
C GLN A 111 -1.57 -17.99 7.59
N ALA A 112 -1.83 -18.98 8.43
CA ALA A 112 -1.82 -18.80 9.88
C ALA A 112 -0.39 -18.82 10.42
N LYS A 113 -0.11 -17.96 11.40
CA LYS A 113 1.14 -17.94 12.17
C LYS A 113 0.87 -17.64 13.62
N ASP A 114 1.61 -18.31 14.50
CA ASP A 114 1.58 -18.01 15.91
C ASP A 114 2.62 -16.95 16.25
N TYR A 115 2.18 -15.92 16.97
CA TYR A 115 3.02 -14.84 17.47
C TYR A 115 2.71 -14.60 18.94
N ASN A 116 3.70 -14.79 19.81
CA ASN A 116 3.58 -14.67 21.26
C ASN A 116 2.38 -15.45 21.86
N GLY A 117 2.15 -16.68 21.38
CA GLY A 117 1.08 -17.54 21.87
C GLY A 117 -0.33 -17.18 21.37
N LYS A 118 -0.44 -16.23 20.44
CA LYS A 118 -1.70 -15.92 19.73
C LYS A 118 -1.57 -16.31 18.27
N SER A 119 -2.61 -16.94 17.73
CA SER A 119 -2.68 -17.25 16.30
C SER A 119 -3.17 -16.05 15.53
N TYR A 120 -2.43 -15.66 14.50
CA TYR A 120 -2.76 -14.59 13.57
C TYR A 120 -2.88 -15.16 12.18
N LEU A 121 -3.83 -14.62 11.42
CA LEU A 121 -3.76 -14.76 9.98
C LEU A 121 -2.81 -13.69 9.42
N VAL A 122 -1.84 -14.12 8.62
CA VAL A 122 -0.82 -13.24 8.06
C VAL A 122 -0.93 -13.22 6.54
N LEU A 123 -1.07 -12.00 6.00
CA LEU A 123 -0.96 -11.71 4.58
C LEU A 123 0.46 -11.20 4.29
N HIS A 124 1.21 -11.96 3.52
CA HIS A 124 2.52 -11.56 3.00
C HIS A 124 2.36 -11.09 1.56
N VAL A 125 2.63 -9.81 1.31
CA VAL A 125 2.75 -9.26 -0.05
C VAL A 125 4.24 -9.04 -0.30
N THR A 126 4.82 -9.80 -1.23
CA THR A 126 6.25 -9.77 -1.52
C THR A 126 6.47 -9.33 -2.96
N GLY A 127 7.29 -8.30 -3.16
CA GLY A 127 7.82 -7.90 -4.46
C GLY A 127 9.32 -8.21 -4.57
N ASP A 128 9.85 -8.19 -5.79
CA ASP A 128 11.27 -8.41 -6.12
C ASP A 128 12.08 -7.10 -6.32
N ALA A 129 11.51 -5.97 -5.92
CA ALA A 129 11.98 -4.62 -6.22
C ALA A 129 13.15 -4.08 -5.34
N GLY A 130 14.09 -4.94 -4.94
CA GLY A 130 15.30 -4.50 -4.20
C GLY A 130 15.11 -4.08 -2.74
N GLY A 131 13.89 -3.79 -2.29
CA GLY A 131 13.54 -3.55 -0.88
C GLY A 131 13.76 -2.10 -0.40
N PHE A 132 13.67 -1.89 0.93
CA PHE A 132 13.87 -0.58 1.56
C PHE A 132 15.34 -0.35 1.92
N ASP A 133 15.89 0.80 1.54
CA ASP A 133 17.21 1.24 1.99
C ASP A 133 17.21 1.72 3.45
N GLU A 134 18.41 1.87 4.03
CA GLU A 134 18.58 2.25 5.43
C GLU A 134 18.01 3.66 5.73
N ALA A 135 18.05 4.59 4.78
CA ALA A 135 17.50 5.93 4.96
C ALA A 135 15.96 5.92 4.99
N GLN A 136 15.32 5.11 4.13
CA GLN A 136 13.87 4.87 4.13
C GLN A 136 13.40 4.20 5.42
N LEU A 137 14.25 3.35 6.02
CA LEU A 137 13.98 2.73 7.32
C LEU A 137 14.18 3.70 8.49
N LEU A 138 15.05 4.72 8.35
CA LEU A 138 15.43 5.67 9.40
C LEU A 138 14.69 7.03 9.39
N ASP A 139 14.01 7.44 8.30
CA ASP A 139 13.24 8.72 8.19
C ASP A 139 11.97 8.78 9.07
N TYR A 140 11.95 8.10 10.21
CA TYR A 140 10.83 8.04 11.14
C TYR A 140 11.17 8.67 12.49
N LYS A 141 10.57 9.83 12.78
CA LYS A 141 10.44 10.32 14.17
C LYS A 141 9.36 9.49 14.87
N PRO A 142 9.66 8.80 15.98
CA PRO A 142 8.64 8.14 16.78
C PRO A 142 7.60 9.18 17.21
N LEU A 143 6.31 8.84 17.04
CA LEU A 143 5.24 9.51 17.76
C LEU A 143 5.62 9.47 19.25
N ALA A 144 5.83 10.64 19.84
CA ALA A 144 6.17 10.77 21.25
C ALA A 144 5.09 10.07 22.08
N GLY A 145 5.45 8.97 22.75
CA GLY A 145 4.52 8.14 23.50
C GLY A 145 5.08 6.79 23.94
N ASN A 146 6.09 6.26 23.24
CA ASN A 146 6.66 4.95 23.55
C ASN A 146 8.15 5.09 23.92
N GLN A 147 8.45 5.91 24.92
CA GLN A 147 9.77 5.93 25.56
C GLN A 147 9.75 5.01 26.77
N GLN A 148 9.97 3.72 26.54
CA GLN A 148 10.69 2.94 27.55
C GLN A 148 11.27 1.66 26.95
N LEU A 149 12.55 1.45 27.29
CA LEU A 149 13.35 0.24 27.19
C LEU A 149 13.96 -0.08 25.81
N VAL A 150 15.21 0.37 25.60
CA VAL A 150 16.27 -0.49 25.03
C VAL A 150 17.63 -0.01 25.56
N GLU A 151 18.07 -0.56 26.70
CA GLU A 151 19.49 -0.77 26.95
C GLU A 151 19.73 -2.28 26.91
N GLY A 152 20.61 -2.70 25.99
CA GLY A 152 21.27 -4.01 25.96
C GLY A 152 20.36 -5.24 25.86
N GLN A 153 20.09 -5.71 24.64
CA GLN A 153 20.08 -7.14 24.28
C GLN A 153 19.73 -7.35 22.79
N SER A 154 20.69 -7.92 22.06
CA SER A 154 20.54 -8.91 20.97
C SER A 154 19.21 -8.95 20.20
N GLN A 155 19.23 -8.40 18.98
CA GLN A 155 18.49 -8.82 17.75
C GLN A 155 16.98 -9.18 17.80
N GLN A 156 16.27 -8.99 18.91
CA GLN A 156 14.87 -9.43 19.08
C GLN A 156 13.86 -8.28 19.32
N SER A 157 14.21 -7.03 19.00
CA SER A 157 13.28 -5.89 19.08
C SER A 157 13.22 -5.11 17.77
N LEU A 158 12.79 -5.78 16.69
CA LEU A 158 12.45 -5.14 15.41
C LEU A 158 10.92 -4.96 15.22
N THR A 159 10.12 -5.13 16.28
CA THR A 159 8.70 -5.49 16.16
C THR A 159 7.71 -4.31 16.12
N ASN A 160 8.13 -3.08 15.85
CA ASN A 160 7.14 -1.99 15.72
C ASN A 160 7.57 -0.74 14.94
N LYS A 161 8.66 -0.77 14.16
CA LYS A 161 9.33 0.47 13.73
C LYS A 161 9.68 0.63 12.25
N TYR A 162 9.26 -0.26 11.35
CA TYR A 162 9.77 -0.19 9.97
C TYR A 162 8.70 0.12 8.90
N ALA A 163 9.03 1.14 8.10
CA ALA A 163 8.51 1.54 6.78
C ALA A 163 7.01 1.87 6.62
N THR A 164 6.58 3.07 7.04
CA THR A 164 5.22 3.59 6.74
C THR A 164 5.18 4.68 5.67
N LYS A 165 6.33 5.11 5.15
CA LYS A 165 6.39 6.04 4.01
C LYS A 165 6.87 5.28 2.78
N SER A 166 5.99 5.12 1.80
CA SER A 166 6.40 4.70 0.45
C SER A 166 7.23 5.81 -0.17
N THR A 167 8.37 5.48 -0.76
CA THR A 167 9.12 6.38 -1.66
C THR A 167 8.20 6.88 -2.76
N LYS A 168 8.33 8.16 -3.14
CA LYS A 168 7.74 8.64 -4.38
C LYS A 168 8.57 9.75 -5.03
N GLU A 169 8.73 9.60 -6.36
CA GLU A 169 8.85 10.70 -7.32
C GLU A 169 7.49 11.39 -7.55
N ASN A 170 6.34 10.69 -7.51
CA ASN A 170 5.03 11.23 -7.94
C ASN A 170 3.83 10.96 -6.99
N GLY A 171 3.94 11.32 -5.70
CA GLY A 171 2.76 11.32 -4.81
C GLY A 171 3.07 11.31 -3.31
N LEU A 172 2.01 11.21 -2.49
CA LEU A 172 2.06 11.56 -1.06
C LEU A 172 2.79 10.57 -0.12
N GLY A 173 3.17 9.38 -0.58
CA GLY A 173 3.87 8.37 0.24
C GLY A 173 3.06 7.74 1.38
N LEU A 174 1.74 7.95 1.42
CA LEU A 174 0.86 7.59 2.56
C LEU A 174 0.36 6.13 2.56
N GLY A 175 0.57 5.36 1.48
CA GLY A 175 -0.05 4.04 1.29
C GLY A 175 0.25 3.04 2.41
N LEU A 176 1.54 2.86 2.76
CA LEU A 176 1.95 1.94 3.83
C LEU A 176 1.47 2.40 5.22
N MET A 177 1.43 3.72 5.46
CA MET A 177 0.85 4.28 6.69
C MET A 177 -0.65 3.96 6.82
N ILE A 178 -1.41 4.04 5.72
CA ILE A 178 -2.82 3.63 5.68
C ILE A 178 -2.95 2.15 6.02
N CYS A 179 -2.13 1.28 5.39
CA CYS A 179 -2.14 -0.15 5.70
C CYS A 179 -1.86 -0.42 7.19
N GLN A 180 -0.86 0.23 7.76
CA GLN A 180 -0.54 0.08 9.18
C GLN A 180 -1.72 0.50 10.09
N ARG A 181 -2.39 1.62 9.76
CA ARG A 181 -3.55 2.09 10.53
C ARG A 181 -4.74 1.13 10.42
N LEU A 182 -4.99 0.58 9.23
CA LEU A 182 -6.04 -0.41 9.01
C LEU A 182 -5.77 -1.68 9.82
N CYS A 183 -4.56 -2.24 9.72
CA CYS A 183 -4.16 -3.41 10.52
C CYS A 183 -4.34 -3.15 12.03
N LYS A 184 -3.91 -1.99 12.52
CA LYS A 184 -4.09 -1.59 13.93
C LYS A 184 -5.56 -1.46 14.32
N SER A 185 -6.42 -0.90 13.47
CA SER A 185 -7.86 -0.81 13.76
C SER A 185 -8.56 -2.16 13.87
N LEU A 186 -7.97 -3.21 13.29
CA LEU A 186 -8.45 -4.60 13.38
C LEU A 186 -7.80 -5.38 14.55
N GLY A 187 -6.99 -4.72 15.38
CA GLY A 187 -6.21 -5.39 16.43
C GLY A 187 -5.02 -6.20 15.92
N GLY A 188 -4.66 -6.05 14.64
CA GLY A 188 -3.50 -6.66 14.01
C GLY A 188 -2.28 -5.73 13.97
N MET A 189 -1.28 -6.17 13.20
CA MET A 189 -0.02 -5.45 13.00
C MET A 189 0.45 -5.62 11.55
N MET A 190 1.29 -4.69 11.12
CA MET A 190 2.01 -4.72 9.84
C MET A 190 3.50 -4.77 10.15
#